data_AF-A0A814GEE6-F1
#
_entry.id   AF-A0A814GEE6-F1
#
_cell.length_a   1.000
_cell.length_b   1.000
_cell.length_c   1.000
_cell.angle_alpha   90.00
_cell.angle_beta   90.00
_cell.angle_gamma   90.00
#
_symmetry.space_group_name_H-M   'P 1'
#
loop_
_entity.id
_entity.type
_entity.pdbx_description
1 polymer ?
#
loop_
_entity_poly.entity_id
_entity_poly.type
_entity_poly.pdbx_seq_one_letter_code
_entity_poly.pdbx_strand_id
1 'polypeptide(L)'
;MTLCKYEVFILTDPQLHWLQCTLPINIYLKKIYIVIYSWLIFLFFLLIANIVYNLVYLFNGKKYLINQINEEKIDDNCLARLRNNIKADGLIVLKLLKSNTSRYYASNIVTNLYQNELKSY
;
A
#
# COMPACT_ATOMS: atom_id res chain seq x y z
N MET A 1 11.49 9.97 -35.56
CA MET A 1 12.29 10.70 -36.55
C MET A 1 12.38 12.13 -36.04
N THR A 2 13.58 12.61 -35.73
CA THR A 2 13.80 14.00 -35.29
C THR A 2 14.70 14.67 -36.33
N LEU A 3 14.33 15.85 -36.80
CA LEU A 3 15.15 16.61 -37.74
C LEU A 3 16.33 17.23 -36.96
N CYS A 4 17.55 16.92 -37.40
CA CYS A 4 18.76 17.55 -36.88
C CYS A 4 19.33 18.50 -37.93
N LYS A 5 19.63 19.73 -37.51
CA LYS A 5 20.38 20.68 -38.33
C LYS A 5 21.86 20.45 -38.10
N TYR A 6 22.63 20.34 -39.18
CA TYR A 6 24.08 20.40 -39.10
C TYR A 6 24.59 21.57 -39.96
N GLU A 7 25.55 22.31 -39.43
CA GLU A 7 26.19 23.46 -40.08
C GLU A 7 27.63 23.05 -40.43
N VAL A 8 28.03 23.26 -41.69
CA VAL A 8 29.40 23.06 -42.15
C VAL A 8 29.90 24.33 -42.80
N PHE A 9 31.13 24.68 -42.49
CA PHE A 9 31.81 25.82 -43.09
C PHE A 9 32.62 25.35 -44.29
N ILE A 10 32.28 25.81 -45.48
CA ILE A 10 33.06 25.60 -46.71
C ILE A 10 33.50 26.98 -47.17
N LEU A 11 34.81 27.23 -47.27
CA LEU A 11 35.36 28.53 -47.69
C LEU A 11 34.86 29.73 -46.85
N THR A 12 34.59 29.54 -45.56
CA THR A 12 34.07 30.57 -44.62
C THR A 12 32.57 30.87 -44.76
N ASP A 13 31.85 30.25 -45.70
CA ASP A 13 30.39 30.38 -45.83
C ASP A 13 29.69 29.24 -45.06
N PRO A 14 28.78 29.54 -44.10
CA PRO A 14 28.02 28.51 -43.40
C PRO A 14 26.90 27.94 -44.27
N GLN A 15 26.96 26.64 -44.58
CA GLN A 15 25.89 25.92 -45.25
C GLN A 15 25.11 25.04 -44.27
N LEU A 16 23.78 25.18 -44.30
CA LEU A 16 22.82 24.48 -43.45
C LEU A 16 22.22 23.29 -44.17
N HIS A 17 22.33 22.11 -43.55
CA HIS A 17 21.75 20.88 -44.07
C HIS A 17 20.90 20.18 -43.01
N TRP A 18 19.84 19.53 -43.48
CA TRP A 18 18.86 18.85 -42.64
C TRP A 18 19.01 17.34 -42.79
N LEU A 19 19.18 16.65 -41.67
CA LEU A 19 19.25 15.19 -41.62
C LEU A 19 18.12 14.63 -40.79
N GLN A 20 17.58 13.50 -41.22
CA GLN A 20 16.59 12.76 -40.47
C GLN A 20 17.30 11.83 -39.48
N CYS A 21 17.46 12.28 -38.25
CA CYS A 21 18.09 11.48 -37.20
C CYS A 21 17.04 10.58 -36.52
N THR A 22 17.39 9.31 -36.39
CA THR A 22 16.71 8.36 -35.51
C THR A 22 17.48 8.28 -34.22
N LEU A 23 16.92 8.80 -33.13
CA LEU A 23 17.53 8.64 -31.81
C LEU A 23 17.13 7.25 -31.27
N PRO A 24 18.04 6.25 -31.23
CA PRO A 24 17.68 4.90 -30.82
C PRO A 24 17.17 4.88 -29.37
N ILE A 25 17.68 5.78 -28.51
CA ILE A 25 17.25 5.87 -27.10
C ILE A 25 15.74 6.14 -26.94
N ASN A 26 15.13 6.91 -27.85
CA ASN A 26 13.72 7.28 -27.76
C ASN A 26 12.80 6.06 -27.97
N ILE A 27 13.20 5.13 -28.85
CA ILE A 27 12.39 3.92 -29.09
C ILE A 27 12.50 2.92 -27.93
N TYR A 28 13.67 2.86 -27.27
CA TYR A 28 13.84 2.06 -26.06
C TYR A 28 13.03 2.62 -24.89
N LEU A 29 13.07 3.95 -24.67
CA LEU A 29 12.28 4.61 -23.64
C LEU A 29 10.78 4.39 -23.87
N LYS A 30 10.29 4.52 -25.10
CA LYS A 30 8.88 4.27 -25.42
C LYS A 30 8.44 2.86 -25.04
N LYS A 31 9.27 1.83 -25.28
CA LYS A 31 8.95 0.44 -24.92
C LYS A 31 8.98 0.21 -23.41
N ILE A 32 10.01 0.69 -22.72
CA ILE A 32 10.16 0.54 -21.26
C ILE A 32 9.05 1.27 -20.52
N TYR A 33 8.69 2.47 -20.98
CA TYR A 33 7.63 3.27 -20.39
C TYR A 33 6.29 2.52 -20.38
N ILE A 34 5.94 1.85 -21.49
CA ILE A 34 4.70 1.05 -21.57
C ILE A 34 4.70 -0.11 -20.57
N VAL A 35 5.83 -0.80 -20.40
CA VAL A 35 5.95 -1.91 -19.44
C VAL A 35 5.80 -1.42 -18.00
N ILE A 36 6.53 -0.36 -17.63
CA ILE A 36 6.48 0.23 -16.28
C ILE A 36 5.07 0.79 -16.00
N TYR A 37 4.48 1.47 -16.96
CA TYR A 37 3.13 2.05 -16.82
C TYR A 37 2.07 0.97 -16.59
N SER A 38 2.13 -0.14 -17.34
CA SER A 38 1.23 -1.28 -17.14
C SER A 38 1.40 -1.89 -15.73
N TRP A 39 2.65 -2.05 -15.27
CA TRP A 39 2.96 -2.54 -13.94
C TRP A 39 2.42 -1.61 -12.83
N LEU A 40 2.56 -0.30 -13.01
CA LEU A 40 2.04 0.70 -12.07
C LEU A 40 0.52 0.68 -11.99
N ILE A 41 -0.18 0.51 -13.12
CA ILE A 41 -1.64 0.33 -13.14
C ILE A 41 -2.03 -0.93 -12.36
N PHE A 42 -1.32 -2.04 -12.58
CA PHE A 42 -1.57 -3.28 -11.85
C PHE A 42 -1.40 -3.11 -10.33
N LEU A 43 -0.30 -2.48 -9.90
CA LEU A 43 -0.07 -2.17 -8.48
C LEU A 43 -1.13 -1.22 -7.92
N PHE A 44 -1.59 -0.25 -8.71
CA PHE A 44 -2.64 0.68 -8.31
C PHE A 44 -3.96 -0.05 -8.02
N PHE A 45 -4.36 -1.01 -8.86
CA PHE A 45 -5.54 -1.82 -8.60
C PHE A 45 -5.39 -2.70 -7.35
N LEU A 46 -4.22 -3.31 -7.12
CA LEU A 46 -3.96 -4.08 -5.89
C LEU A 46 -4.04 -3.21 -4.64
N LEU A 47 -3.52 -1.98 -4.70
CA LEU A 47 -3.60 -1.03 -3.59
C LEU A 47 -5.05 -0.63 -3.31
N ILE A 48 -5.84 -0.33 -4.34
CA ILE A 48 -7.27 -0.05 -4.20
C ILE A 48 -7.99 -1.23 -3.56
N ALA A 49 -7.76 -2.44 -4.06
CA ALA A 49 -8.38 -3.65 -3.51
C ALA A 49 -8.04 -3.84 -2.02
N ASN A 50 -6.78 -3.59 -1.63
CA ASN A 50 -6.36 -3.66 -0.22
C ASN A 50 -7.03 -2.57 0.63
N ILE A 51 -7.14 -1.35 0.12
CA ILE A 51 -7.84 -0.25 0.82
C ILE A 51 -9.32 -0.57 0.99
N VAL A 52 -9.99 -1.07 -0.06
CA VAL A 52 -11.40 -1.48 0.00
C VAL A 52 -11.59 -2.63 0.98
N TYR A 53 -10.71 -3.64 0.97
CA TYR A 53 -10.74 -4.73 1.95
C TYR A 53 -10.61 -4.22 3.38
N ASN A 54 -9.69 -3.27 3.63
CA ASN A 54 -9.51 -2.68 4.95
C ASN A 54 -10.70 -1.78 5.36
N LEU A 55 -11.31 -1.05 4.43
CA LEU A 55 -12.53 -0.28 4.69
C LEU A 55 -13.71 -1.18 5.05
N VAL A 56 -13.98 -2.22 4.25
CA VAL A 56 -15.02 -3.22 4.55
C VAL A 56 -14.76 -3.87 5.91
N TYR A 57 -13.50 -4.17 6.22
CA TYR A 57 -13.11 -4.68 7.53
C TYR A 57 -13.28 -3.63 8.65
N LEU A 58 -13.10 -2.33 8.42
CA LEU A 58 -13.38 -1.32 9.45
C LEU A 58 -14.88 -1.24 9.77
N PHE A 59 -15.73 -1.34 8.74
CA PHE A 59 -17.18 -1.33 8.91
C PHE A 59 -17.72 -2.62 9.53
N ASN A 60 -17.23 -3.80 9.10
CA ASN A 60 -17.76 -5.11 9.55
C ASN A 60 -16.87 -5.82 10.59
N GLY A 61 -15.62 -5.41 10.75
CA GLY A 61 -14.59 -6.11 11.52
C GLY A 61 -14.74 -6.00 13.03
N LYS A 62 -15.59 -5.09 13.53
CA LYS A 62 -16.05 -5.16 14.92
C LYS A 62 -16.66 -6.53 15.21
N LYS A 63 -17.55 -7.05 14.35
CA LYS A 63 -18.15 -8.39 14.51
C LYS A 63 -17.16 -9.53 14.27
N TYR A 64 -16.26 -9.39 13.30
CA TYR A 64 -15.32 -10.45 12.93
C TYR A 64 -14.21 -10.66 13.98
N LEU A 65 -13.71 -9.58 14.59
CA LEU A 65 -12.75 -9.68 15.70
C LEU A 65 -13.37 -10.31 16.93
N ILE A 66 -14.60 -9.97 17.28
CA ILE A 66 -15.31 -10.57 18.42
C ILE A 66 -15.42 -12.08 18.25
N ASN A 67 -15.81 -12.55 17.06
CA ASN A 67 -15.92 -13.99 16.82
C ASN A 67 -14.56 -14.71 16.90
N GLN A 68 -13.48 -14.07 16.46
CA GLN A 68 -12.14 -14.68 16.53
C GLN A 68 -11.50 -14.61 17.91
N ILE A 69 -11.86 -13.63 18.74
CA ILE A 69 -11.37 -13.50 20.12
C ILE A 69 -12.20 -14.40 21.07
N ASN A 70 -13.50 -14.59 20.79
CA ASN A 70 -14.36 -15.53 21.53
C ASN A 70 -13.87 -16.98 21.44
N GLU A 71 -13.22 -17.38 20.34
CA GLU A 71 -12.61 -18.72 20.22
C GLU A 71 -11.43 -18.94 21.18
N GLU A 72 -10.82 -17.88 21.72
CA GLU A 72 -9.63 -17.94 22.58
C GLU A 72 -9.94 -17.95 24.10
N LYS A 73 -11.21 -18.16 24.51
CA LYS A 73 -11.64 -18.25 25.93
C LYS A 73 -11.27 -17.02 26.77
N ILE A 74 -11.45 -15.81 26.23
CA ILE A 74 -11.32 -14.57 27.00
C ILE A 74 -12.66 -14.27 27.69
N ASP A 75 -12.62 -13.77 28.93
CA ASP A 75 -13.80 -13.43 29.73
C ASP A 75 -14.79 -12.53 28.96
N ASP A 76 -16.04 -12.98 28.79
CA ASP A 76 -17.05 -12.38 27.93
C ASP A 76 -17.35 -10.91 28.29
N ASN A 77 -17.22 -10.56 29.58
CA ASN A 77 -17.40 -9.20 30.08
C ASN A 77 -16.29 -8.23 29.64
N CYS A 78 -15.05 -8.72 29.56
CA CYS A 78 -13.90 -7.97 29.08
C CYS A 78 -14.05 -7.65 27.58
N LEU A 79 -14.47 -8.64 26.80
CA LEU A 79 -14.68 -8.59 25.36
C LEU A 79 -15.81 -7.62 24.96
N ALA A 80 -16.91 -7.61 25.71
CA ALA A 80 -18.05 -6.72 25.48
C ALA A 80 -17.71 -5.23 25.74
N ARG A 81 -16.81 -4.94 26.68
CA ARG A 81 -16.35 -3.56 26.98
C ARG A 81 -15.29 -3.09 26.00
N LEU A 82 -14.38 -4.00 25.60
CA LEU A 82 -13.39 -3.76 24.55
C LEU A 82 -14.07 -3.33 23.23
N ARG A 83 -15.19 -3.98 22.87
CA ARG A 83 -16.01 -3.66 21.69
C ARG A 83 -16.52 -2.22 21.66
N ASN A 84 -16.84 -1.66 22.83
CA ASN A 84 -17.46 -0.34 22.94
C ASN A 84 -16.42 0.78 23.01
N ASN A 85 -15.24 0.51 23.58
CA ASN A 85 -14.21 1.52 23.85
C ASN A 85 -13.07 1.55 22.81
N ILE A 86 -12.90 0.51 21.99
CA ILE A 86 -11.87 0.51 20.94
C ILE A 86 -12.24 1.47 19.81
N LYS A 87 -11.38 2.49 19.63
CA LYS A 87 -11.35 3.36 18.44
C LYS A 87 -10.90 2.59 17.21
N ALA A 88 -11.27 3.08 16.02
CA ALA A 88 -10.93 2.46 14.74
C ALA A 88 -9.42 2.18 14.58
N ASP A 89 -8.56 3.05 15.12
CA ASP A 89 -7.10 2.90 15.08
C ASP A 89 -6.60 1.67 15.86
N GLY A 90 -7.17 1.41 17.04
CA GLY A 90 -6.82 0.23 17.85
C GLY A 90 -7.21 -1.08 17.15
N LEU A 91 -8.29 -1.05 16.37
CA LEU A 91 -8.76 -2.19 15.57
C LEU A 91 -7.75 -2.57 14.46
N ILE A 92 -7.15 -1.56 13.83
CA ILE A 92 -6.14 -1.73 12.78
C ILE A 92 -4.84 -2.27 13.37
N VAL A 93 -4.39 -1.72 14.50
CA VAL A 93 -3.18 -2.18 15.19
C VAL A 93 -3.31 -3.64 15.63
N LEU A 94 -4.48 -4.02 16.18
CA LEU A 94 -4.76 -5.41 16.56
C LEU A 94 -4.75 -6.36 15.36
N LYS A 95 -5.30 -5.93 14.20
CA LYS A 95 -5.24 -6.70 12.96
C LYS A 95 -3.79 -6.89 12.48
N LEU A 96 -2.98 -5.84 12.52
CA LEU A 96 -1.57 -5.87 12.14
C LEU A 96 -0.75 -6.75 13.09
N LEU A 97 -1.03 -6.69 14.39
CA LEU A 97 -0.37 -7.55 15.38
C LEU A 97 -0.68 -9.01 15.05
N LYS A 98 -1.96 -9.34 14.85
CA LYS A 98 -2.38 -10.70 14.50
C LYS A 98 -1.76 -11.23 13.21
N SER A 99 -1.57 -10.39 12.19
CA SER A 99 -0.94 -10.82 10.93
C SER A 99 0.57 -11.03 11.06
N ASN A 100 1.23 -10.38 12.02
CA ASN A 100 2.68 -10.43 12.20
C ASN A 100 3.14 -11.33 13.36
N THR A 101 2.25 -11.72 14.28
CA THR A 101 2.60 -12.56 15.44
C THR A 101 1.80 -13.87 15.47
N SER A 102 2.29 -14.86 16.21
CA SER A 102 1.49 -16.07 16.46
C SER A 102 0.20 -15.72 17.21
N ARG A 103 -0.88 -16.47 16.95
CA ARG A 103 -2.20 -16.24 17.54
C ARG A 103 -2.15 -16.22 19.08
N TYR A 104 -1.37 -17.12 19.67
CA TYR A 104 -1.17 -17.20 21.13
C TYR A 104 -0.55 -15.92 21.71
N TYR A 105 0.50 -15.39 21.09
CA TYR A 105 1.14 -14.16 21.57
C TYR A 105 0.26 -12.93 21.36
N ALA A 106 -0.48 -12.87 20.25
CA ALA A 106 -1.43 -11.79 20.01
C ALA A 106 -2.46 -11.73 21.14
N SER A 107 -3.07 -12.87 21.49
CA SER A 107 -4.05 -12.98 22.58
C SER A 107 -3.52 -12.47 23.92
N ASN A 108 -2.32 -12.90 24.30
CA ASN A 108 -1.68 -12.50 25.56
C ASN A 108 -1.31 -11.00 25.58
N ILE A 109 -0.99 -10.40 24.43
CA ILE A 109 -0.73 -8.96 24.34
C ILE A 109 -2.04 -8.18 24.51
N VAL A 110 -3.15 -8.64 23.91
CA VAL A 110 -4.45 -7.99 24.07
C VAL A 110 -4.90 -7.99 25.53
N THR A 111 -4.77 -9.12 26.24
CA THR A 111 -5.16 -9.23 27.65
C THR A 111 -4.30 -8.35 28.55
N ASN A 112 -2.98 -8.30 28.33
CA ASN A 112 -2.07 -7.43 29.10
C ASN A 112 -2.30 -5.93 28.84
N LEU A 113 -2.56 -5.54 27.59
CA LEU A 113 -2.89 -4.15 27.25
C LEU A 113 -4.16 -3.70 27.98
N TYR A 114 -5.18 -4.55 28.03
CA TYR A 114 -6.44 -4.23 28.70
C TYR A 114 -6.31 -4.19 30.23
N GLN A 115 -5.55 -5.10 30.84
CA GLN A 115 -5.28 -5.06 32.29
C GLN A 115 -4.57 -3.75 32.71
N ASN A 116 -3.71 -3.21 31.85
CA ASN A 116 -3.03 -1.93 32.09
C ASN A 116 -3.95 -0.72 31.86
N GLU A 117 -4.81 -0.73 30.83
CA GLU A 117 -5.84 0.30 30.63
C GLU A 117 -6.82 0.39 31.81
N LEU A 118 -7.19 -0.75 32.42
CA LEU A 118 -8.01 -0.80 33.64
C LEU A 118 -7.30 -0.28 34.89
N LYS A 119 -5.97 -0.28 34.91
CA LYS A 119 -5.15 0.18 36.06
C LYS A 119 -4.92 1.69 36.06
N SER A 120 -5.17 2.35 34.94
CA SER A 120 -4.97 3.79 34.77
C SER A 120 -6.22 4.63 35.09
N TYR A 121 -7.31 3.99 35.54
CA TYR A 121 -8.53 4.61 36.06
C TYR A 121 -8.68 4.33 37.55
#